data_AF-A0AAW0LKA4-F1
#
_entry.id   AF-A0AAW0LKA4-F1
#
_cell.length_a   1.000
_cell.length_b   1.000
_cell.length_c   1.000
_cell.angle_alpha   90.00
_cell.angle_beta   90.00
_cell.angle_gamma   90.00
#
_symmetry.space_group_name_H-M   'P 1'
#
loop_
_entity.id
_entity.type
_entity.pdbx_description
1 polymer ?
#
loop_
_entity_poly.entity_id
_entity_poly.type
_entity_poly.pdbx_seq_one_letter_code
_entity_poly.pdbx_strand_id
1 'polypeptide(L)'
;MITSNESNSSSQLQFFELKIINGKVVAQPPGEAVDEGIAKWESSLIGKFLDKAPSFLLVKCFVEGLWGQYDLVELFAFNNGMFLFRFPDTRSRDSVLEA
;
A
#
# COMPACT_ATOMS: atom_id res chain seq x y z
N MET A 1 -3.22 2.02 43.64
CA MET A 1 -2.33 1.68 42.51
C MET A 1 -2.92 0.46 41.83
N ILE A 2 -3.54 0.64 40.66
CA ILE A 2 -4.05 -0.46 39.85
C ILE A 2 -3.02 -0.66 38.75
N THR A 3 -2.28 -1.76 38.80
CA THR A 3 -1.42 -2.21 37.71
C THR A 3 -2.32 -2.90 36.68
N SER A 4 -2.63 -2.20 35.59
CA SER A 4 -3.25 -2.80 34.42
C SER A 4 -2.17 -3.57 33.64
N ASN A 5 -2.42 -4.85 33.41
CA ASN A 5 -1.64 -5.75 32.56
C ASN A 5 -1.51 -5.17 31.14
N GLU A 6 -0.34 -4.68 30.78
CA GLU A 6 0.07 -4.61 29.37
C GLU A 6 0.58 -6.00 28.98
N SER A 7 -0.23 -6.75 28.22
CA SER A 7 0.25 -7.93 27.52
C SER A 7 1.21 -7.48 26.42
N ASN A 8 2.49 -7.35 26.77
CA ASN A 8 3.55 -7.06 25.85
C ASN A 8 3.77 -8.30 24.96
N SER A 9 3.00 -8.42 23.87
CA SER A 9 3.19 -9.49 22.90
C SER A 9 4.52 -9.24 22.20
N SER A 10 5.60 -9.88 22.67
CA SER A 10 6.89 -9.76 22.03
C SER A 10 6.74 -10.33 20.61
N SER A 11 6.75 -9.47 19.59
CA SER A 11 6.63 -9.88 18.20
C SER A 11 7.90 -10.65 17.82
N GLN A 12 7.85 -11.98 17.92
CA GLN A 12 8.97 -12.84 17.55
C GLN A 12 9.07 -12.92 16.03
N LEU A 13 10.21 -12.51 15.47
CA LEU A 13 10.47 -12.65 14.05
C LEU A 13 10.61 -14.14 13.69
N GLN A 14 9.93 -14.56 12.63
CA GLN A 14 10.02 -15.92 12.10
C GLN A 14 11.04 -15.97 10.97
N PHE A 15 11.91 -16.98 10.99
CA PHE A 15 12.84 -17.25 9.89
C PHE A 15 12.13 -18.10 8.83
N PHE A 16 12.27 -17.71 7.58
CA PHE A 16 11.80 -18.47 6.42
C PHE A 16 13.00 -18.91 5.58
N GLU A 17 13.08 -20.21 5.30
CA GLU A 17 14.19 -20.80 4.55
C GLU A 17 14.26 -20.24 3.12
N LEU A 18 15.46 -19.84 2.70
CA LEU A 18 15.73 -19.36 1.35
C LEU A 18 15.75 -20.53 0.38
N LYS A 19 15.17 -20.35 -0.81
CA LYS A 19 15.13 -21.38 -1.87
C LYS A 19 16.08 -21.01 -3.00
N ILE A 20 16.66 -22.01 -3.66
CA ILE A 20 17.40 -21.82 -4.91
C ILE A 20 16.43 -22.07 -6.07
N ILE A 21 16.09 -21.01 -6.81
CA ILE A 21 15.21 -21.06 -7.97
C ILE A 21 16.00 -20.55 -9.17
N ASN A 22 16.19 -21.38 -10.21
CA ASN A 22 16.97 -21.05 -11.41
C ASN A 22 18.39 -20.54 -11.09
N GLY A 23 19.07 -21.16 -10.13
CA GLY A 23 20.42 -20.77 -9.69
C GLY A 23 20.48 -19.50 -8.85
N LYS A 24 19.34 -18.86 -8.55
CA LYS A 24 19.25 -17.65 -7.73
C LYS A 24 18.71 -17.98 -6.34
N VAL A 25 19.30 -17.40 -5.31
CA VAL A 25 18.80 -17.47 -3.93
C VAL A 25 17.59 -16.52 -3.80
N VAL A 26 16.44 -17.05 -3.38
CA VAL A 26 15.16 -16.35 -3.31
C VAL A 26 14.53 -16.55 -1.94
N ALA A 27 14.13 -15.45 -1.31
CA ALA A 27 13.20 -15.46 -0.18
C ALA A 27 11.77 -15.46 -0.74
N GLN A 28 10.99 -16.50 -0.42
CA GLN A 28 9.58 -16.56 -0.78
C GLN A 28 8.75 -16.16 0.45
N PRO A 29 7.93 -15.10 0.37
CA PRO A 29 7.00 -14.78 1.44
C PRO A 29 6.02 -15.94 1.68
N PRO A 30 5.56 -16.16 2.91
CA PRO A 30 4.47 -17.08 3.21
C PRO A 30 3.22 -16.72 2.39
N GLY A 31 2.42 -17.73 2.00
CA GLY A 31 1.19 -17.51 1.23
C GLY A 31 0.24 -16.53 1.93
N GLU A 32 0.05 -16.71 3.23
CA GLU A 32 -0.77 -15.82 4.08
C GLU A 32 -0.33 -14.35 3.99
N ALA A 33 0.99 -14.08 4.03
CA ALA A 33 1.51 -12.72 3.91
C ALA A 33 1.30 -12.14 2.49
N VAL A 34 1.29 -12.99 1.46
CA VAL A 34 0.95 -12.58 0.10
C VAL A 34 -0.54 -12.24 0.01
N ASP A 35 -1.41 -13.08 0.55
CA ASP A 35 -2.86 -12.88 0.52
C ASP A 35 -3.27 -11.63 1.30
N GLU A 36 -2.69 -11.40 2.47
CA GLU A 36 -2.85 -10.15 3.24
C GLU A 36 -2.38 -8.93 2.44
N GLY A 37 -1.25 -9.06 1.73
CA GLY A 37 -0.75 -8.03 0.83
C GLY A 37 -1.73 -7.72 -0.30
N ILE A 38 -2.27 -8.75 -0.95
CA ILE A 38 -3.26 -8.59 -2.03
C ILE A 38 -4.50 -7.89 -1.47
N ALA A 39 -5.10 -8.40 -0.40
CA ALA A 39 -6.30 -7.82 0.20
C ALA A 39 -6.09 -6.36 0.63
N LYS A 40 -4.90 -6.02 1.13
CA LYS A 40 -4.57 -4.64 1.52
C LYS A 40 -4.52 -3.68 0.32
N TRP A 41 -4.06 -4.14 -0.84
CA TRP A 41 -3.73 -3.29 -1.98
C TRP A 41 -4.63 -3.49 -3.21
N GLU A 42 -5.60 -4.42 -3.18
CA GLU A 42 -6.47 -4.76 -4.33
C GLU A 42 -7.31 -3.58 -4.86
N SER A 43 -7.67 -2.66 -3.97
CA SER A 43 -8.40 -1.44 -4.30
C SER A 43 -7.48 -0.29 -4.73
N SER A 44 -6.18 -0.51 -4.95
CA SER A 44 -5.22 0.56 -5.24
C SER A 44 -5.02 0.80 -6.74
N LEU A 45 -4.66 2.04 -7.08
CA LEU A 45 -4.17 2.43 -8.41
C LEU A 45 -2.72 2.90 -8.31
N ILE A 46 -1.97 2.70 -9.38
CA ILE A 46 -0.63 3.25 -9.56
C ILE A 46 -0.66 4.23 -10.71
N GLY A 47 -0.18 5.44 -10.48
CA GLY A 47 0.01 6.47 -11.50
C GLY A 47 1.46 6.91 -11.59
N LYS A 48 1.89 7.30 -12.79
CA LYS A 48 3.22 7.85 -13.03
C LYS A 48 3.11 9.12 -13.86
N PHE A 49 3.78 10.18 -13.39
CA PHE A 49 3.97 11.38 -14.20
C PHE A 49 5.04 11.12 -15.26
N LEU A 50 4.75 11.47 -16.52
CA LEU A 50 5.70 11.29 -17.63
C LEU A 50 6.89 12.26 -17.53
N ASP A 51 6.61 13.47 -17.04
CA ASP A 51 7.60 14.51 -16.79
C ASP A 51 8.02 14.55 -15.30
N LYS A 52 8.67 15.64 -14.89
CA LYS A 52 9.01 15.89 -13.50
C LYS A 52 7.77 15.80 -12.62
N ALA A 53 7.76 14.80 -11.73
CA ALA A 53 6.70 14.61 -10.76
C ALA A 53 6.53 15.87 -9.88
N PRO A 54 5.29 16.33 -9.66
CA PRO A 54 5.02 17.37 -8.68
C PRO A 54 5.41 16.94 -7.26
N SER A 55 5.48 17.91 -6.34
CA SER A 55 5.68 17.58 -4.93
C SER A 55 4.51 16.75 -4.40
N PHE A 56 4.79 15.88 -3.42
CA PHE A 56 3.77 15.06 -2.77
C PHE A 56 2.56 15.88 -2.31
N LEU A 57 2.80 17.05 -1.71
CA LEU A 57 1.73 17.91 -1.21
C LEU A 57 0.81 18.40 -2.33
N LEU A 58 1.36 18.76 -3.50
CA LEU A 58 0.54 19.21 -4.61
C LEU A 58 -0.33 18.07 -5.17
N VAL A 59 0.24 16.87 -5.30
CA VAL A 59 -0.51 15.68 -5.72
C VAL A 59 -1.60 15.36 -4.69
N LYS A 60 -1.29 15.44 -3.40
CA LYS A 60 -2.26 15.21 -2.32
C LYS A 60 -3.46 16.15 -2.41
N CYS A 61 -3.22 17.46 -2.51
CA CYS A 61 -4.32 18.43 -2.63
C CYS A 61 -5.17 18.21 -3.88
N PHE A 62 -4.55 17.82 -5.00
CA PHE A 62 -5.25 17.53 -6.24
C PHE A 62 -6.13 16.28 -6.13
N VAL A 63 -5.59 15.20 -5.55
CA VAL A 63 -6.32 13.96 -5.26
C VAL A 63 -7.50 14.23 -4.34
N GLU A 64 -7.31 14.97 -3.25
CA GLU A 64 -8.38 15.32 -2.32
C GLU A 64 -9.46 16.18 -3.01
N GLY A 65 -9.07 17.10 -3.89
CA GLY A 65 -10.01 17.93 -4.64
C GLY A 65 -10.82 17.18 -5.71
N LEU A 66 -10.18 16.25 -6.44
CA LEU A 66 -10.85 15.48 -7.50
C LEU A 66 -11.66 14.31 -6.97
N TRP A 67 -11.07 13.55 -6.04
CA TRP A 67 -11.58 12.24 -5.63
C TRP A 67 -12.14 12.22 -4.22
N GLY A 68 -11.97 13.29 -3.44
CA GLY A 68 -12.49 13.38 -2.07
C GLY A 68 -14.02 13.27 -1.97
N GLN A 69 -14.74 13.46 -3.08
CA GLN A 69 -16.20 13.21 -3.15
C GLN A 69 -16.56 11.73 -3.21
N TYR A 70 -15.65 10.89 -3.70
CA TYR A 70 -15.89 9.45 -3.89
C TYR A 70 -15.45 8.66 -2.66
N ASP A 71 -14.36 9.06 -1.99
CA ASP A 71 -13.97 8.59 -0.65
C ASP A 71 -12.61 9.17 -0.21
N LEU A 72 -12.17 8.86 1.01
CA LEU A 72 -10.80 9.13 1.46
C LEU A 72 -9.79 8.26 0.69
N VAL A 73 -8.88 8.91 -0.03
CA VAL A 73 -7.79 8.26 -0.77
C VAL A 73 -6.48 8.40 -0.01
N GLU A 74 -5.83 7.28 0.32
CA GLU A 74 -4.48 7.31 0.85
C GLU A 74 -3.45 7.44 -0.28
N LEU A 75 -2.53 8.38 -0.14
CA LEU A 75 -1.51 8.68 -1.13
C LEU A 75 -0.12 8.26 -0.64
N PHE A 76 0.58 7.52 -1.49
CA PHE A 76 1.98 7.12 -1.31
C PHE A 76 2.80 7.60 -2.50
N ALA A 77 4.04 8.03 -2.26
CA ALA A 77 4.98 8.43 -3.30
C ALA A 77 6.23 7.54 -3.30
N PHE A 78 6.72 7.22 -4.49
CA PHE A 78 7.95 6.47 -4.71
C PHE A 78 9.04 7.38 -5.26
N ASN A 79 10.30 7.00 -5.05
CA ASN A 79 11.48 7.77 -5.48
C ASN A 79 11.69 7.83 -7.02
N ASN A 80 10.81 7.20 -7.80
CA ASN A 80 10.87 7.14 -9.26
C ASN A 80 9.71 7.91 -9.95
N GLY A 81 9.04 8.80 -9.21
CA GLY A 81 7.93 9.61 -9.73
C GLY A 81 6.61 8.86 -9.87
N MET A 82 6.52 7.64 -9.34
CA MET A 82 5.26 6.92 -9.21
C MET A 82 4.54 7.34 -7.92
N PHE A 83 3.22 7.29 -7.99
CA PHE A 83 2.33 7.47 -6.86
C PHE A 83 1.38 6.27 -6.79
N LEU A 84 1.05 5.86 -5.58
CA LEU A 84 0.02 4.87 -5.33
C LEU A 84 -1.13 5.52 -4.56
N PHE A 85 -2.33 5.23 -5.04
CA PHE A 85 -3.58 5.74 -4.53
C PHE A 85 -4.36 4.55 -4.01
N ARG A 86 -4.54 4.44 -2.69
CA ARG A 86 -5.29 3.34 -2.08
C ARG A 86 -6.68 3.83 -1.70
N PHE A 87 -7.68 3.13 -2.22
CA PHE A 87 -9.10 3.40 -1.99
C PHE A 87 -9.64 2.46 -0.90
N PRO A 88 -10.75 2.82 -0.23
CA PRO A 88 -11.33 1.96 0.81
C PRO A 88 -11.91 0.66 0.23
N ASP A 89 -12.48 0.70 -0.97
CA ASP A 89 -12.98 -0.48 -1.67
C ASP A 89 -12.82 -0.36 -3.21
N THR A 90 -13.08 -1.45 -3.91
CA THR A 90 -12.96 -1.52 -5.38
C THR A 90 -13.98 -0.66 -6.11
N ARG A 91 -15.15 -0.37 -5.53
CA ARG A 91 -16.14 0.51 -6.15
C ARG A 91 -15.67 1.97 -6.11
N SER A 92 -15.08 2.41 -5.00
CA SER A 92 -14.51 3.76 -4.91
C SER A 92 -13.34 3.91 -5.88
N ARG A 93 -12.50 2.87 -6.05
CA ARG A 93 -11.46 2.81 -7.08
C ARG A 93 -12.03 2.91 -8.49
N ASP A 94 -13.08 2.15 -8.80
CA ASP A 94 -13.65 2.10 -10.14
C ASP A 94 -14.38 3.41 -10.48
N SER A 95 -15.02 4.03 -9.48
CA SER A 95 -15.71 5.31 -9.64
C SER A 95 -14.78 6.44 -10.11
N VAL A 96 -13.51 6.43 -9.71
CA VAL A 96 -12.55 7.45 -10.15
C VAL A 96 -11.96 7.20 -11.53
N LEU A 97 -12.06 5.98 -12.06
CA LEU A 97 -11.63 5.64 -13.42
C LEU A 97 -12.68 5.99 -14.47
N GLU A 98 -13.95 5.96 -14.07
CA GLU A 98 -15.11 6.25 -14.93
C GLU A 98 -15.59 7.71 -14.86
N ALA A 99 -14.99 8.53 -13.99
CA ALA A 99 -15.33 9.95 -13.78
C ALA A 99 -14.66 10.87 -14.83
#